data_AF-A0A060CC56-F1
#
_entry.id   AF-A0A060CC56-F1
#
_cell.length_a   1.000
_cell.length_b   1.000
_cell.length_c   1.000
_cell.angle_alpha   90.00
_cell.angle_beta   90.00
_cell.angle_gamma   90.00
#
_symmetry.space_group_name_H-M   'P 1'
#
loop_
_entity.id
_entity.type
_entity.pdbx_description
1 polymer ?
#
loop_
_entity_poly.entity_id
_entity_poly.type
_entity_poly.pdbx_seq_one_letter_code
_entity_poly.pdbx_strand_id
1 'polypeptide(L)' 'MRSSATAEDQPDASFAGQYDSVLNVTGVEHITDAIRRVWASLYAPRAVAYRRRMGIPAGTMQMAVVI' A
#
# COMPACT_ATOMS: atom_id res chain seq x y z
N MET A 1 10.70 0.33 5.00
CA MET A 1 9.26 0.56 5.21
C MET A 1 8.43 -0.24 4.22
N ARG A 2 7.49 -1.02 4.73
CA ARG A 2 6.64 -1.94 3.95
C ARG A 2 5.16 -1.59 4.09
N SER A 3 4.39 -1.73 3.02
CA SER A 3 2.92 -1.65 3.04
C SER A 3 2.32 -2.79 3.86
N SER A 4 1.17 -2.50 4.48
CA SER A 4 0.28 -3.49 5.09
C SER A 4 -1.16 -2.97 4.99
N ALA A 5 -1.91 -3.43 4.00
CA ALA A 5 -3.29 -3.00 3.76
C ALA A 5 -4.32 -4.03 4.27
N THR A 6 -5.49 -3.56 4.70
CA THR A 6 -6.54 -4.40 5.33
C THR A 6 -7.08 -5.52 4.44
N ALA A 7 -7.00 -5.41 3.12
CA ALA A 7 -7.43 -6.44 2.17
C ALA A 7 -6.26 -7.14 1.47
N GLU A 8 -5.03 -6.95 1.95
CA GLU A 8 -3.83 -7.49 1.30
C GLU A 8 -3.74 -9.03 1.38
N ASP A 9 -4.39 -9.62 2.39
CA ASP A 9 -4.35 -11.06 2.71
C ASP A 9 -5.75 -11.72 2.74
N GLN A 10 -6.69 -11.26 1.90
CA GLN A 10 -8.00 -11.92 1.80
C GLN A 10 -7.88 -13.28 1.06
N PRO A 11 -8.66 -14.31 1.44
CA PRO A 11 -8.61 -15.64 0.81
C PRO A 11 -8.81 -15.59 -0.72
N ASP A 12 -9.70 -14.69 -1.17
CA ASP A 12 -10.07 -14.53 -2.57
C ASP A 12 -9.33 -13.38 -3.28
N ALA A 13 -8.51 -12.61 -2.57
CA ALA A 13 -7.82 -11.44 -3.11
C ALA A 13 -6.52 -11.14 -2.36
N SER A 14 -5.37 -11.28 -3.03
CA SER A 14 -4.09 -10.80 -2.50
C SER A 14 -3.66 -9.52 -3.21
N PHE A 15 -3.19 -8.51 -2.47
CA PHE A 15 -2.62 -7.29 -3.06
C PHE A 15 -1.09 -7.34 -3.18
N ALA A 16 -0.51 -8.54 -3.09
CA ALA A 16 0.91 -8.75 -3.31
C ALA A 16 1.37 -8.10 -4.63
N GLY A 17 2.41 -7.26 -4.53
CA GLY A 17 2.99 -6.55 -5.67
C GLY A 17 2.20 -5.33 -6.17
N GLN A 18 1.08 -4.95 -5.55
CA GLN A 18 0.31 -3.77 -5.95
C GLN A 18 0.82 -2.48 -5.30
N TYR A 19 1.39 -2.58 -4.10
CA TYR A 19 1.85 -1.44 -3.31
C TYR A 19 3.37 -1.29 -3.31
N ASP A 20 3.84 -0.09 -3.01
CA ASP A 20 5.28 0.20 -2.96
C ASP A 20 5.88 -0.16 -1.60
N SER A 21 7.16 -0.55 -1.63
CA SER A 21 8.00 -0.67 -0.44
C SER A 21 9.23 0.22 -0.61
N VAL A 22 9.62 0.93 0.45
CA VAL A 22 10.77 1.83 0.44
C VAL A 22 11.87 1.20 1.30
N LEU A 23 13.01 0.92 0.67
CA LEU A 23 14.19 0.33 1.32
C LEU A 23 15.20 1.42 1.70
N ASN A 24 16.12 1.09 2.60
CA ASN A 24 17.28 1.91 2.95
C ASN A 24 16.93 3.35 3.39
N VAL A 25 15.85 3.50 4.16
CA VAL A 25 15.50 4.79 4.78
C VAL A 25 16.43 5.02 5.96
N THR A 26 17.23 6.08 5.92
CA THR A 26 18.16 6.46 6.99
C THR A 26 17.93 7.92 7.34
N GLY A 27 18.00 8.27 8.62
CA GLY A 27 17.66 9.60 9.12
C GLY A 27 16.17 9.72 9.42
N VAL A 28 15.86 10.31 10.59
CA VAL A 28 14.48 10.49 11.07
C VAL A 28 13.70 11.43 10.16
N GLU A 29 14.39 12.40 9.55
CA GLU A 29 13.86 13.35 8.59
C GLU A 29 13.25 12.67 7.35
N HIS A 30 13.79 11.52 6.93
CA HIS A 30 13.32 10.80 5.75
C HIS A 30 12.18 9.81 6.02
N ILE A 31 11.89 9.52 7.30
CA ILE A 31 10.84 8.57 7.71
C ILE A 31 9.48 9.04 7.18
N THR A 32 9.15 10.32 7.37
CA THR A 32 7.83 10.84 6.99
C THR A 32 7.59 10.76 5.48
N ASP A 33 8.62 11.02 4.68
CA ASP A 33 8.52 10.94 3.22
C ASP A 33 8.39 9.50 2.72
N ALA A 34 9.10 8.57 3.35
CA ALA A 34 8.93 7.15 3.06
C ALA A 34 7.52 6.65 3.39
N ILE A 35 6.94 7.07 4.53
CA ILE A 35 5.54 6.75 4.90
C ILE A 35 4.57 7.31 3.84
N ARG A 36 4.72 8.59 3.45
CA ARG A 36 3.87 9.22 2.43
C ARG A 36 3.91 8.47 1.10
N ARG A 37 5.10 8.01 0.68
CA ARG A 37 5.27 7.21 -0.55
C ARG A 37 4.50 5.90 -0.48
N VAL A 38 4.60 5.18 0.64
CA VAL A 38 3.88 3.92 0.83
C VAL A 38 2.37 4.14 0.81
N TRP A 39 1.86 5.18 1.49
CA TRP A 39 0.44 5.53 1.45
C TRP A 39 -0.04 5.94 0.05
N ALA A 40 0.74 6.74 -0.67
CA ALA A 40 0.41 7.16 -2.04
C ALA A 40 0.26 5.96 -3.00
N SER A 41 0.99 4.87 -2.75
CA SER A 41 0.92 3.67 -3.57
C SER A 41 -0.46 2.99 -3.57
N LEU A 42 -1.31 3.25 -2.57
CA LEU A 42 -2.71 2.81 -2.53
C LEU A 42 -3.55 3.32 -3.73
N TYR A 43 -3.11 4.45 -4.31
CA TYR A 43 -3.76 5.14 -5.41
C TYR A 43 -2.99 4.99 -6.74
N ALA A 44 -1.91 4.20 -6.77
CA ALA A 44 -1.18 3.92 -7.99
C ALA A 44 -2.12 3.26 -9.03
N PRO A 45 -1.95 3.53 -10.34
CA PRO A 45 -2.83 3.00 -11.38
C PRO A 45 -3.02 1.48 -11.31
N ARG A 46 -1.96 0.74 -10.98
CA ARG A 46 -2.00 -0.72 -10.82
C ARG A 46 -2.90 -1.16 -9.65
N ALA A 47 -2.77 -0.52 -8.50
CA ALA A 47 -3.58 -0.81 -7.32
C ALA A 47 -5.05 -0.47 -7.54
N VAL A 48 -5.34 0.66 -8.20
CA VAL A 48 -6.71 1.06 -8.57
C VAL A 48 -7.32 0.08 -9.56
N ALA A 49 -6.57 -0.31 -10.60
CA ALA A 49 -7.04 -1.25 -11.61
C ALA A 49 -7.32 -2.64 -11.01
N TYR A 50 -6.42 -3.13 -10.15
CA TYR A 50 -6.61 -4.39 -9.45
C TYR A 50 -7.84 -4.36 -8.55
N ARG A 51 -7.96 -3.30 -7.73
CA ARG A 51 -9.11 -3.10 -6.84
C ARG A 51 -10.45 -3.10 -7.61
N ARG A 52 -10.50 -2.44 -8.77
CA ARG A 52 -11.68 -2.44 -9.66
C ARG A 52 -11.99 -3.85 -10.20
N ARG A 53 -10.97 -4.60 -10.63
CA ARG A 53 -11.16 -5.99 -11.11
C ARG A 53 -11.71 -6.91 -10.02
N MET A 54 -11.29 -6.70 -8.77
CA MET A 54 -11.77 -7.47 -7.62
C MET A 54 -13.10 -6.96 -7.05
N GLY A 55 -13.70 -5.91 -7.62
CA GLY A 55 -14.96 -5.34 -7.14
C GLY A 55 -14.89 -4.70 -5.75
N ILE A 56 -13.69 -4.36 -5.28
CA ILE A 56 -13.49 -3.82 -3.92
C ILE A 56 -13.70 -2.29 -3.90
N PRO A 57 -14.56 -1.75 -3.02
CA PRO A 57 -14.75 -0.30 -2.92
C PRO A 57 -13.48 0.44 -2.49
N ALA A 58 -13.28 1.67 -2.98
CA ALA A 58 -12.11 2.47 -2.59
C ALA A 58 -12.16 2.92 -1.12
N GLY A 59 -13.35 3.19 -0.58
CA GLY A 59 -13.54 3.71 0.78
C GLY A 59 -13.29 2.71 1.91
N THR A 60 -13.11 1.42 1.61
CA THR A 60 -12.91 0.37 2.60
C THR A 60 -11.44 0.02 2.81
N MET A 61 -10.53 0.66 2.07
CA MET A 61 -9.11 0.40 2.12
C MET A 61 -8.40 1.24 3.16
N GLN A 62 -7.69 0.58 4.08
CA GLN A 62 -6.80 1.22 5.05
C GLN A 62 -5.39 0.67 4.86
N MET A 63 -4.38 1.53 5.04
CA MET A 63 -2.97 1.20 4.86
C MET A 63 -2.18 1.54 6.13
N ALA A 64 -1.63 0.52 6.77
CA ALA A 64 -0.57 0.66 7.75
C ALA A 64 0.81 0.64 7.05
N VAL A 65 1.81 1.24 7.71
CA VAL A 65 3.21 1.20 7.27
C VAL A 65 4.03 0.55 8.36
N VAL A 66 4.75 -0.51 8.01
CA VAL A 66 5.71 -1.18 8.90
C VAL A 66 7.08 -0.52 8.72
N ILE A 67 7.65 -0.01 9.81
CA ILE A 67 8.96 0.66 9.85
C ILE A 67 10.05 -0.33 10.21
#